data_AF-A0A914RT55-F1
#
_entry.id   AF-A0A914RT55-F1
#
_cell.length_a   1.000
_cell.length_b   1.000
_cell.length_c   1.000
_cell.angle_alpha   90.00
_cell.angle_beta   90.00
_cell.angle_gamma   90.00
#
_symmetry.space_group_name_H-M   'P 1'
#
loop_
_entity.id
_entity.type
_entity.pdbx_description
1 polymer ?
#
loop_
_entity_poly.entity_id
_entity_poly.type
_entity_poly.pdbx_seq_one_letter_code
_entity_poly.pdbx_strand_id
1 'polypeptide(L)' 'MMGEWQTVVDSPAIYGQRCVIANYELLNNNAYMATFSTRQYSWDGDEMSMLDGYGTKTGTDPGGILIFTGHPSDPCPCK' A
#
# COMPACT_ATOMS: atom_id res chain seq x y z
N MET A 1 6.02 2.85 -10.07
CA MET A 1 5.09 2.43 -9.00
C MET A 1 4.17 3.56 -8.53
N MET A 2 4.51 4.84 -8.72
CA MET A 2 3.61 5.94 -8.33
C MET A 2 2.32 5.96 -9.17
N GLY A 3 1.27 6.57 -8.62
CA GLY A 3 -0.05 6.71 -9.26
C GLY A 3 -1.11 5.77 -8.70
N GLU A 4 -2.22 5.67 -9.42
CA GLU A 4 -3.36 4.83 -9.08
C GLU A 4 -3.23 3.43 -9.68
N TRP A 5 -3.54 2.43 -8.86
CA TRP A 5 -3.49 1.01 -9.22
C TRP A 5 -4.76 0.32 -8.77
N GLN A 6 -5.33 -0.48 -9.68
CA GLN A 6 -6.53 -1.27 -9.41
C GLN A 6 -6.14 -2.73 -9.19
N THR A 7 -6.62 -3.30 -8.10
CA THR A 7 -6.39 -4.72 -7.83
C THR A 7 -7.37 -5.55 -8.63
N VAL A 8 -6.86 -6.23 -9.67
CA VAL A 8 -7.69 -7.07 -10.56
C VAL A 8 -7.82 -8.50 -10.01
N VAL A 9 -6.77 -9.00 -9.37
CA VAL A 9 -6.72 -10.34 -8.78
C VAL A 9 -6.03 -10.24 -7.42
N ASP A 10 -6.65 -10.79 -6.39
CA ASP A 10 -6.10 -10.89 -5.04
C ASP A 10 -6.30 -12.31 -4.50
N SER A 11 -5.40 -12.75 -3.63
CA SER A 11 -5.57 -13.97 -2.87
C SER A 11 -6.47 -13.69 -1.65
N PRO A 12 -7.67 -14.29 -1.58
CA PRO A 12 -8.69 -13.91 -0.58
C PRO A 12 -8.36 -14.33 0.86
N ALA A 13 -7.18 -14.92 1.09
CA ALA A 13 -6.80 -15.49 2.37
C ALA A 13 -6.42 -14.44 3.43
N ILE A 14 -6.12 -13.20 3.03
CA ILE A 14 -5.60 -12.15 3.93
C ILE A 14 -6.56 -10.95 3.99
N TYR A 15 -7.15 -10.55 2.87
CA TYR A 15 -8.08 -9.42 2.79
C TYR A 15 -9.40 -9.88 2.14
N GLY A 16 -10.52 -9.64 2.83
CA GLY A 16 -11.88 -9.90 2.30
C GLY A 16 -12.45 -8.75 1.45
N GLN A 17 -11.63 -7.73 1.20
CA GLN A 17 -12.00 -6.48 0.56
C GLN A 17 -12.22 -6.66 -0.95
N ARG A 18 -13.18 -5.93 -1.51
CA ARG A 18 -13.49 -5.91 -2.95
C ARG A 18 -13.18 -4.55 -3.55
N CYS A 19 -13.00 -4.50 -4.87
CA CYS A 19 -12.81 -3.26 -5.63
C CYS A 19 -11.67 -2.38 -5.07
N VAL A 20 -10.53 -2.99 -4.76
CA VAL A 20 -9.41 -2.31 -4.10
C VAL A 20 -8.69 -1.38 -5.10
N ILE A 21 -8.62 -0.09 -4.77
CA ILE A 21 -7.86 0.93 -5.49
C ILE A 21 -6.77 1.45 -4.56
N ALA A 22 -5.51 1.34 -4.96
CA ALA A 22 -4.36 1.84 -4.22
C ALA A 22 -3.73 3.03 -4.97
N ASN A 23 -3.54 4.14 -4.26
CA ASN A 23 -2.85 5.32 -4.75
C ASN A 23 -1.51 5.48 -4.02
N TYR A 24 -0.43 5.63 -4.78
CA TYR A 24 0.91 5.85 -4.26
C TYR A 24 1.44 7.22 -4.67
N GLU A 25 1.74 8.07 -3.69
CA GLU A 25 2.28 9.41 -3.90
C GLU A 25 3.68 9.54 -3.30
N LEU A 26 4.63 10.01 -4.10
CA LEU A 26 6.02 10.16 -3.69
C LEU A 26 6.16 11.34 -2.72
N LEU A 27 6.66 11.07 -1.51
CA LEU A 27 6.89 12.09 -0.50
C LEU A 27 8.34 12.58 -0.53
N ASN A 28 9.30 11.64 -0.61
CA ASN A 28 10.72 11.96 -0.67
C ASN A 28 11.46 10.90 -1.50
N ASN A 29 12.54 11.31 -2.15
CA ASN A 29 13.34 10.42 -2.99
C ASN A 29 14.80 10.88 -3.05
N ASN A 30 15.71 9.93 -2.92
CA ASN A 30 17.13 10.12 -3.20
C ASN A 30 17.70 8.88 -3.90
N ALA A 31 19.01 8.86 -4.14
CA ALA A 31 19.67 7.79 -4.90
C ALA A 31 19.54 6.39 -4.26
N TYR A 32 19.28 6.31 -2.95
CA TYR A 32 19.31 5.05 -2.18
C TYR A 32 17.98 4.72 -1.52
N MET A 33 17.10 5.70 -1.32
CA MET A 33 15.86 5.54 -0.57
C MET A 33 14.75 6.41 -1.15
N ALA A 34 13.51 5.93 -1.03
CA ALA A 34 12.32 6.73 -1.28
C ALA A 34 11.26 6.45 -0.22
N THR A 35 10.44 7.46 0.09
CA THR A 35 9.24 7.30 0.90
C THR A 35 8.04 7.75 0.10
N PHE A 36 6.92 7.06 0.27
CA PHE A 36 5.67 7.37 -0.40
C PHE A 36 4.51 7.17 0.57
N SER A 37 3.46 7.96 0.41
CA SER A 37 2.17 7.71 1.08
C SER A 37 1.41 6.65 0.28
N THR A 38 0.56 5.91 0.98
CA THR A 38 -0.36 4.96 0.37
C THR A 38 -1.76 5.30 0.80
N ARG A 39 -2.68 5.44 -0.15
CA ARG A 39 -4.11 5.55 0.14
C ARG A 39 -4.84 4.44 -0.57
N GLN A 40 -5.54 3.61 0.19
CA GLN A 40 -6.32 2.51 -0.33
C GLN A 40 -7.81 2.77 -0.12
N TYR A 41 -8.58 2.56 -1.17
CA TYR A 41 -10.03 2.51 -1.12
C TYR A 41 -10.47 1.07 -1.35
N SER A 42 -11.43 0.60 -0.57
CA SER A 42 -12.00 -0.72 -0.79
C SER A 42 -13.45 -0.81 -0.34
N TRP A 43 -14.18 -1.77 -0.91
CA TRP A 43 -15.56 -2.07 -0.57
C TRP A 43 -15.61 -3.33 0.29
N ASP A 44 -16.16 -3.25 1.49
CA ASP A 44 -16.26 -4.39 2.41
C ASP A 44 -17.58 -5.17 2.30
N GLY A 45 -18.53 -4.68 1.52
CA GLY A 45 -19.85 -5.28 1.33
C GLY A 45 -20.97 -4.27 1.56
N ASP A 46 -20.81 -3.44 2.59
CA ASP A 46 -21.82 -2.47 3.03
C ASP A 46 -21.33 -1.03 2.88
N GLU A 47 -20.03 -0.78 3.07
CA GLU A 47 -19.45 0.56 3.05
C GLU A 47 -18.13 0.64 2.27
N MET A 48 -17.80 1.87 1.88
CA MET A 48 -16.48 2.19 1.35
C MET A 48 -15.53 2.48 2.52
N SER A 49 -14.47 1.70 2.63
CA SER A 49 -13.37 1.94 3.56
C SER A 49 -12.23 2.68 2.86
N MET A 50 -11.62 3.62 3.59
CA MET A 50 -10.40 4.31 3.19
C MET A 50 -9.33 4.03 4.24
N LEU A 51 -8.16 3.58 3.79
CA LEU A 51 -7.01 3.32 4.63
C LEU A 51 -5.82 4.14 4.15
N ASP A 52 -5.17 4.81 5.09
CA ASP A 52 -3.97 5.59 4.86
C ASP A 52 -2.76 4.88 5.48
N GLY A 53 -1.68 4.86 4.73
CA GLY A 53 -0.44 4.20 5.10
C GLY A 53 0.77 4.85 4.46
N TYR A 54 1.90 4.15 4.53
CA TYR A 54 3.17 4.63 4.03
C TYR A 54 4.00 3.46 3.51
N GLY A 55 4.91 3.76 2.60
CA GLY A 55 5.87 2.79 2.13
C GLY A 55 7.26 3.39 1.98
N THR A 56 8.24 2.50 1.95
CA THR A 56 9.64 2.83 1.79
C THR A 56 10.25 1.98 0.70
N LYS A 57 11.11 2.58 -0.12
CA LYS A 57 12.02 1.89 -1.02
C LYS A 57 13.42 1.99 -0.44
N THR A 58 14.16 0.89 -0.43
CA THR A 58 15.56 0.84 -0.03
C THR A 58 16.39 0.18 -1.13
N GLY A 59 17.51 0.81 -1.49
CA GLY A 59 18.43 0.35 -2.52
C GLY A 59 18.24 1.05 -3.88
N THR A 60 19.31 1.02 -4.66
CA THR A 60 19.30 1.37 -6.09
C THR A 60 18.49 0.35 -6.87
N ASP A 61 18.05 0.69 -8.08
CA ASP A 61 17.27 -0.24 -8.91
C ASP A 61 18.09 -1.49 -9.32
N PRO A 62 17.61 -2.73 -9.05
CA PRO A 62 16.38 -3.10 -8.34
C PRO A 62 16.51 -2.97 -6.81
N GLY A 63 15.57 -2.22 -6.22
CA GLY A 63 15.51 -1.99 -4.78
C GLY A 63 14.36 -2.76 -4.13
N GLY A 64 14.45 -2.97 -2.81
CA GLY A 64 13.36 -3.52 -2.01
C GLY A 64 12.31 -2.46 -1.71
N ILE A 65 11.04 -2.86 -1.66
CA ILE A 65 9.92 -1.99 -1.30
C ILE A 65 9.16 -2.62 -0.14
N LEU A 66 8.89 -1.83 0.89
CA LEU A 66 8.03 -2.18 2.01
C LEU A 66 6.81 -1.26 1.99
N ILE A 67 5.62 -1.85 2.07
CA ILE A 67 4.34 -1.13 2.00
C ILE A 67 3.55 -1.47 3.25
N PHE A 68 3.11 -0.44 3.98
CA PHE A 68 2.09 -0.53 5.02
C PHE A 68 0.84 0.16 4.49
N THR A 69 -0.25 -0.59 4.39
CA THR A 69 -1.54 -0.08 3.88
C THR A 69 -2.34 0.65 4.95
N GLY A 70 -1.98 0.44 6.23
CA GLY A 70 -2.74 0.92 7.38
C GLY A 70 -3.86 -0.04 7.78
N HIS A 71 -3.96 -1.21 7.12
CA HIS A 71 -4.95 -2.22 7.45
C HIS A 71 -4.64 -2.85 8.83
N PRO A 72 -5.66 -3.15 9.67
CA PRO A 72 -5.44 -3.77 10.99
C PRO A 72 -4.69 -5.12 10.96
N SER A 73 -4.78 -5.83 9.85
CA SER A 73 -4.07 -7.10 9.60
C SER A 73 -2.64 -6.91 9.07
N ASP A 74 -2.22 -5.68 8.78
CA ASP A 74 -0.83 -5.44 8.38
C ASP A 74 0.09 -5.94 9.50
N PRO A 75 1.14 -6.72 9.19
CA PRO A 75 2.11 -7.13 10.18
C PRO A 75 2.80 -5.89 10.73
N CYS A 76 2.33 -5.44 11.89
CA CYS A 76 2.91 -4.32 12.62
C CYS A 76 4.39 -4.65 12.86
N PRO A 77 5.35 -3.73 12.60
CA PRO A 77 6.71 -3.93 13.10
C PRO A 77 6.56 -4.14 14.61
N CYS A 78 6.91 -5.34 15.07
CA CYS A 78 6.72 -5.71 16.47
C CYS A 78 7.34 -4.63 17.37
N LYS A 79 6.60 -4.21 18.40
CA LYS A 79 7.11 -3.34 19.47
C LYS A 79 8.37 -3.93 20.10
#